data_AF-A0A1V4XR26-F1
#
_entry.id   AF-A0A1V4XR26-F1
#
_cell.length_a   1.000
_cell.length_b   1.000
_cell.length_c   1.000
_cell.angle_alpha   90.00
_cell.angle_beta   90.00
_cell.angle_gamma   90.00
#
_symmetry.space_group_name_H-M   'P 1'
#
loop_
_entity.id
_entity.type
_entity.pdbx_description
1 polymer ?
#
loop_
_entity_poly.entity_id
_entity_poly.type
_entity_poly.pdbx_seq_one_letter_code
_entity_poly.pdbx_strand_id
1 'polypeptide(L)'
;MTRQLNLRVTDEFAERLERVSRRLGRPMSAVLESIGIPALEAEETDLRFEEEALAAWEEYQLTGSHVTSDAVDALFADALHRATAVAGTRAK
;
A
#
# COMPACT_ATOMS: atom_id res chain seq x y z
N MET A 1 -0.79 2.92 -21.61
CA MET A 1 0.28 2.97 -22.63
C MET A 1 1.34 1.95 -22.24
N THR A 2 1.84 1.14 -23.17
CA THR A 2 2.89 0.15 -22.91
C THR A 2 4.26 0.69 -23.34
N ARG A 3 5.31 0.45 -22.54
CA ARG A 3 6.69 0.84 -22.83
C ARG A 3 7.56 -0.41 -22.89
N GLN A 4 8.41 -0.52 -23.92
CA GLN A 4 9.37 -1.62 -24.00
C GLN A 4 10.53 -1.38 -23.03
N LEU A 5 10.83 -2.38 -22.20
CA LEU A 5 11.97 -2.38 -21.30
C LEU A 5 12.99 -3.43 -21.76
N ASN A 6 14.25 -3.03 -21.90
CA ASN A 6 15.35 -3.95 -22.19
C ASN A 6 16.07 -4.25 -20.87
N LEU A 7 15.80 -5.41 -20.30
CA LEU A 7 16.38 -5.87 -19.03
C LEU A 7 17.45 -6.93 -19.29
N ARG A 8 18.59 -6.81 -18.62
CA ARG A 8 19.54 -7.91 -18.48
C ARG A 8 19.13 -8.71 -17.25
N VAL A 9 18.89 -10.00 -17.43
CA VAL A 9 18.54 -10.94 -16.36
C VAL A 9 19.54 -12.09 -16.37
N THR A 10 19.59 -12.83 -15.27
CA THR A 10 20.38 -14.07 -15.23
C THR A 10 19.72 -15.15 -16.07
N ASP A 11 20.52 -16.09 -16.58
CA ASP A 11 20.01 -17.22 -17.36
C ASP A 11 19.01 -18.05 -16.55
N GLU A 12 19.29 -18.29 -15.27
CA GLU A 12 18.36 -19.00 -14.36
C GLU A 12 16.99 -18.30 -14.30
N PHE A 13 16.98 -16.97 -14.18
CA PHE A 13 15.74 -16.22 -14.12
C PHE A 13 14.97 -16.31 -15.44
N ALA A 14 15.67 -16.17 -16.57
CA ALA A 14 15.08 -16.28 -17.89
C ALA A 14 14.42 -17.66 -18.11
N GLU A 15 15.12 -18.74 -17.77
CA GLU A 15 14.60 -20.11 -17.89
C GLU A 15 13.38 -20.35 -17.00
N ARG A 16 13.41 -19.85 -15.76
CA ARG A 16 12.28 -19.98 -14.82
C ARG A 16 11.07 -19.19 -15.32
N LEU A 17 11.29 -17.95 -15.77
CA LEU A 17 10.22 -17.10 -16.30
C LEU A 17 9.61 -17.72 -17.57
N GLU A 18 10.42 -18.32 -18.44
CA GLU A 18 9.95 -18.99 -19.65
C GLU A 18 9.10 -20.21 -19.31
N ARG A 19 9.54 -21.03 -18.35
CA ARG A 19 8.79 -22.20 -17.88
C ARG A 19 7.42 -21.82 -17.34
N VAL A 20 7.35 -20.76 -16.54
CA VAL A 20 6.09 -20.25 -15.97
C VAL A 20 5.21 -19.65 -17.07
N SER A 21 5.77 -18.85 -17.97
CA SER A 21 5.10 -18.29 -19.15
C SER A 21 4.43 -19.38 -19.99
N ARG A 22 5.17 -20.44 -20.35
CA ARG A 22 4.64 -21.58 -21.11
C ARG A 22 3.52 -22.30 -20.37
N ARG A 23 3.69 -22.54 -19.06
CA ARG A 23 2.67 -23.22 -18.23
C ARG A 23 1.38 -22.42 -18.12
N LEU A 24 1.47 -21.09 -18.05
CA LEU A 24 0.31 -20.20 -17.93
C LEU A 24 -0.29 -19.80 -19.28
N GLY A 25 0.38 -20.09 -20.41
CA GLY A 25 -0.04 -19.66 -21.74
C GLY A 25 -0.03 -18.13 -21.91
N ARG A 26 0.84 -17.43 -21.19
CA ARG A 26 0.94 -15.95 -21.19
C ARG A 26 2.34 -15.51 -21.61
N PRO A 27 2.50 -14.34 -22.25
CA PRO A 27 3.83 -13.83 -22.60
C PRO A 27 4.65 -13.53 -21.34
N MET A 28 5.98 -13.68 -21.42
CA MET A 28 6.90 -13.46 -20.28
C MET A 28 6.76 -12.06 -19.67
N SER A 29 6.48 -11.03 -20.48
CA SER A 29 6.23 -9.67 -19.99
C SER A 29 5.00 -9.59 -19.08
N ALA A 30 3.90 -10.24 -19.44
CA ALA A 30 2.69 -10.25 -18.62
C ALA A 30 2.89 -11.04 -17.31
N VAL A 31 3.67 -12.12 -17.36
CA VAL A 31 4.05 -12.85 -16.14
C VAL A 31 4.94 -11.98 -15.25
N LEU A 32 5.94 -11.30 -15.84
CA LEU A 32 6.83 -10.41 -15.12
C LEU A 32 6.07 -9.25 -14.48
N GLU A 33 5.14 -8.62 -15.18
CA GLU A 33 4.27 -7.57 -14.61
C GLU A 33 3.40 -8.11 -13.48
N SER A 34 2.79 -9.29 -13.64
CA SER A 34 1.91 -9.86 -12.60
C SER A 34 2.63 -10.20 -11.30
N ILE A 35 3.95 -10.43 -11.35
CA ILE A 35 4.79 -10.69 -10.18
C ILE A 35 5.44 -9.40 -9.68
N GLY A 36 5.91 -8.57 -10.61
CA GLY A 36 6.66 -7.35 -10.33
C GLY A 36 5.81 -6.23 -9.76
N ILE A 37 4.56 -6.06 -10.22
CA ILE A 37 3.69 -4.98 -9.73
C ILE A 37 3.43 -5.13 -8.22
N PRO A 38 2.97 -6.29 -7.70
CA PRO A 38 2.77 -6.43 -6.25
C PRO A 38 4.05 -6.24 -5.43
N ALA A 39 5.20 -6.67 -5.97
CA ALA A 39 6.48 -6.49 -5.30
C ALA A 39 6.89 -5.01 -5.25
N LEU A 40 6.70 -4.27 -6.34
CA LEU A 40 6.95 -2.83 -6.39
C LEU A 40 6.00 -2.06 -5.48
N GLU A 41 4.71 -2.40 -5.47
CA GLU A 41 3.71 -1.76 -4.59
C GLU A 41 4.04 -1.93 -3.10
N ALA A 42 4.57 -3.10 -2.72
CA ALA A 42 5.02 -3.35 -1.35
C ALA A 42 6.21 -2.44 -0.99
N GLU A 43 7.26 -2.42 -1.81
CA GLU A 43 8.44 -1.58 -1.59
C GLU A 43 8.09 -0.08 -1.61
N GLU A 44 7.24 0.37 -2.54
CA GLU A 44 6.76 1.76 -2.59
C GLU A 44 5.93 2.14 -1.36
N THR A 45 5.18 1.19 -0.81
CA THR A 45 4.42 1.41 0.43
C THR A 45 5.34 1.53 1.63
N ASP A 46 6.37 0.70 1.71
CA ASP A 46 7.36 0.76 2.79
C ASP A 46 8.17 2.06 2.74
N LEU A 47 8.61 2.48 1.54
CA LEU A 47 9.30 3.76 1.34
C LEU A 47 8.41 4.95 1.74
N ARG A 48 7.14 4.94 1.30
CA ARG A 48 6.19 6.00 1.68
C ARG A 48 5.95 6.02 3.19
N PHE A 49 5.82 4.86 3.81
CA PHE A 49 5.66 4.77 5.27
C PHE A 49 6.89 5.32 6.00
N GLU A 50 8.10 5.01 5.53
CA GLU A 50 9.34 5.57 6.11
C GLU A 50 9.37 7.10 6.01
N GLU A 51 9.06 7.65 4.83
CA GLU A 51 8.99 9.10 4.62
C GLU A 51 7.94 9.76 5.53
N GLU A 52 6.74 9.19 5.62
CA GLU A 52 5.66 9.66 6.50
C GLU A 52 6.05 9.58 7.98
N ALA A 53 6.70 8.49 8.39
CA ALA A 53 7.13 8.30 9.78
C ALA A 53 8.23 9.29 10.18
N LEU A 54 9.19 9.56 9.28
CA LEU A 54 10.23 10.57 9.51
C LEU A 54 9.63 11.97 9.61
N ALA A 55 8.73 12.33 8.69
CA ALA A 55 8.06 13.63 8.73
C ALA A 55 7.23 13.82 10.01
N ALA A 56 6.46 12.80 10.42
CA ALA A 56 5.69 12.83 11.66
C ALA A 56 6.58 12.94 12.89
N TRP A 57 7.75 12.27 12.88
CA TRP A 57 8.72 12.39 13.95
C TRP A 57 9.31 13.80 14.06
N GLU A 58 9.70 14.40 12.94
CA GLU A 58 10.18 15.78 12.90
C GLU A 58 9.13 16.78 13.41
N GLU A 59 7.87 16.62 13.00
CA GLU A 59 6.76 17.45 13.48
C GLU A 59 6.55 17.29 14.99
N TYR A 60 6.59 16.05 15.49
CA TYR A 60 6.49 15.78 16.92
C TYR A 60 7.65 16.41 17.69
N GLN A 61 8.89 16.32 17.18
CA GLN A 61 10.04 16.94 17.84
C GLN A 61 9.90 18.46 17.94
N LEU A 62 9.29 19.10 16.94
CA LEU A 62 9.08 20.56 16.93
C LEU A 62 7.92 20.98 17.83
N THR A 63 6.82 20.22 17.85
CA THR A 63 5.57 20.65 18.48
C THR A 63 5.31 20.02 19.84
N GLY A 64 5.84 18.81 20.08
CA GLY A 64 5.47 17.96 21.21
C GLY A 64 4.00 17.53 21.18
N SER A 65 3.27 17.79 20.09
CA SER A 65 1.84 17.52 19.99
C SER A 65 1.59 16.02 20.04
N HIS A 66 0.86 15.59 21.06
CA HIS A 66 0.40 14.23 21.21
C HIS A 66 -1.02 14.22 21.78
N VAL A 67 -1.74 13.13 21.52
CA VAL A 67 -3.07 12.90 22.05
C VAL A 67 -3.01 11.64 22.91
N THR A 68 -3.64 11.67 24.08
CA THR A 68 -3.70 10.50 24.96
C THR A 68 -4.68 9.46 24.40
N SER A 69 -4.51 8.19 24.79
CA SER A 69 -5.44 7.13 24.41
C SER A 69 -6.88 7.49 24.76
N ASP A 70 -7.12 7.97 25.98
CA ASP A 70 -8.46 8.36 26.45
C ASP A 70 -9.11 9.45 25.57
N ALA A 71 -8.31 10.41 25.09
CA ALA A 71 -8.80 11.46 24.22
C ALA A 71 -9.12 10.93 22.82
N VAL A 72 -8.32 9.99 22.30
CA VAL A 72 -8.61 9.29 21.04
C VAL A 72 -9.89 8.45 21.16
N ASP A 73 -10.05 7.70 22.24
CA ASP A 73 -11.24 6.89 22.52
C ASP A 73 -12.51 7.74 22.59
N ALA A 74 -12.43 8.91 23.24
CA ALA A 74 -13.53 9.87 23.30
C ALA A 74 -13.91 10.41 21.90
N LEU A 75 -12.93 10.71 21.04
CA LEU A 75 -13.18 11.15 19.66
C LEU A 75 -13.89 10.06 18.84
N PHE A 76 -13.47 8.81 18.97
CA PHE A 76 -14.11 7.69 18.28
C PHE A 76 -15.53 7.42 18.80
N ALA A 77 -15.75 7.48 20.11
CA ALA A 77 -17.09 7.33 20.70
C ALA A 77 -18.05 8.42 20.22
N ASP A 78 -17.60 9.67 20.16
CA ASP A 78 -18.35 10.81 19.64
C ASP A 78 -18.65 10.66 18.13
N ALA A 79 -17.66 10.25 17.34
CA ALA A 79 -17.86 9.97 15.92
C ALA A 79 -18.87 8.85 15.67
N LEU A 80 -18.82 7.77 16.47
CA LEU A 80 -19.78 6.67 16.40
C LEU A 80 -21.19 7.12 16.80
N HIS A 81 -21.31 7.93 17.85
CA HIS A 81 -22.60 8.50 18.26
C HIS A 81 -23.22 9.33 17.14
N ARG A 82 -22.44 10.20 16.48
CA ARG A 82 -22.92 10.98 15.33
C ARG A 82 -23.35 10.10 14.15
N ALA A 83 -22.54 9.10 13.79
CA ALA A 83 -22.85 8.20 12.68
C ALA A 83 -24.15 7.42 12.92
N THR A 84 -24.36 6.92 14.14
CA THR A 84 -25.58 6.19 14.53
C THR A 84 -26.81 7.09 14.59
N ALA A 85 -26.68 8.33 15.07
CA ALA A 85 -27.78 9.30 15.06
C ALA A 85 -28.26 9.62 13.63
N VAL A 86 -27.34 9.80 12.68
CA VAL A 86 -27.69 10.03 11.26
C VAL A 86 -28.33 8.80 10.64
N ALA A 87 -27.82 7.59 10.91
CA ALA A 87 -28.39 6.35 10.41
C ALA A 87 -29.82 6.10 10.94
N GLY A 88 -30.07 6.37 12.22
CA GLY A 88 -31.41 6.25 12.82
C GLY A 88 -32.41 7.29 12.31
N THR A 89 -31.93 8.46 11.88
CA THR A 89 -32.77 9.52 11.27
C THR A 89 -33.18 9.16 9.83
N ARG A 90 -32.41 8.34 9.12
CA ARG A 90 -32.69 7.89 7.74
C ARG A 90 -33.68 6.71 7.67
N ALA A 91 -33.98 6.05 8.80
CA ALA A 91 -34.83 4.87 8.89
C ALA A 91 -36.28 5.17 9.35
N LYS A 92 -36.63 6.45 9.52
CA LYS A 92 -38.00 6.95 9.73
C LYS A 92 -38.46 7.70 8.49
#